data_AF-D8RH40-F1
#
_entry.id   AF-D8RH40-F1
#
_cell.length_a   1.000
_cell.length_b   1.000
_cell.length_c   1.000
_cell.angle_alpha   90.00
_cell.angle_beta   90.00
_cell.angle_gamma   90.00
#
_symmetry.space_group_name_H-M   'P 1'
#
loop_
_entity.id
_entity.type
_entity.pdbx_description
1 polymer ?
#
loop_
_entity_poly.entity_id
_entity_poly.type
_entity_poly.pdbx_seq_one_letter_code
_entity_poly.pdbx_strand_id
1 'polypeptide(L)'
;KRPEDSLLPEAQRLLRDVFALKDTVTKKEVLELSALTGAARTHVNDFFTGQQSRVKRLIQMATDGTGKVDVSSTAEYTQSQFFPTNTSSLTTLSSLEAFEKLLDHMRAEKSFTGQSNLLQLILEADFVPGLRFFLENGGLRVLAKWLTQAASEEQTSLVRLILKALLHLPMIHAIPAHVSPLVQIMTKLRLYFATGTLPFVIKITSQ
;
A
#
# COMPACT_ATOMS: atom_id res chain seq x y z
N LYS A 1 8.39 -3.49 30.50
CA LYS A 1 8.94 -4.58 29.67
C LYS A 1 8.14 -4.60 28.38
N ARG A 2 8.74 -4.29 27.22
CA ARG A 2 8.01 -4.29 25.95
C ARG A 2 7.90 -5.73 25.44
N PRO A 3 6.78 -6.14 24.81
CA PRO A 3 6.67 -7.47 24.21
C PRO A 3 7.64 -7.67 23.03
N GLU A 4 8.10 -6.58 22.39
CA GLU A 4 9.14 -6.60 21.35
C GLU A 4 10.51 -7.08 21.88
N ASP A 5 10.80 -6.94 23.19
CA ASP A 5 12.08 -7.30 23.79
C ASP A 5 12.24 -8.83 24.03
N SER A 6 11.18 -9.61 23.82
CA SER A 6 11.20 -11.08 24.01
C SER A 6 11.43 -11.86 22.71
N LEU A 7 11.50 -11.20 21.56
CA LEU A 7 11.74 -11.84 20.27
C LEU A 7 13.24 -11.85 19.94
N LEU A 8 13.73 -13.00 19.47
CA LEU A 8 15.09 -13.10 18.94
C LEU A 8 15.29 -12.08 17.80
N PRO A 9 16.47 -11.45 17.68
CA PRO A 9 16.73 -10.45 16.64
C PRO A 9 16.47 -10.96 15.20
N GLU A 10 16.70 -12.26 14.98
CA GLU A 10 16.45 -12.93 13.70
C GLU A 10 14.95 -13.10 13.42
N ALA A 11 14.16 -13.45 14.44
CA ALA A 11 12.70 -13.48 14.37
C ALA A 11 12.14 -12.09 14.05
N GLN A 12 12.65 -11.03 14.68
CA GLN A 12 12.22 -9.66 14.39
C GLN A 12 12.54 -9.25 12.94
N ARG A 13 13.68 -9.67 12.38
CA ARG A 13 14.01 -9.38 10.97
C ARG A 13 13.02 -10.07 10.03
N LEU A 14 12.81 -11.38 10.22
CA LEU A 14 11.88 -12.15 9.38
C LEU A 14 10.44 -11.63 9.48
N LEU A 15 9.97 -11.31 10.68
CA LEU A 15 8.62 -10.74 10.86
C LEU A 15 8.51 -9.36 10.24
N ARG A 16 9.58 -8.53 10.25
CA ARG A 16 9.60 -7.26 9.50
C ARG A 16 9.55 -7.49 8.00
N ASP A 17 10.34 -8.42 7.46
CA ASP A 17 10.35 -8.73 6.03
C ASP A 17 8.97 -9.24 5.57
N VAL A 18 8.32 -10.08 6.38
CA VAL A 18 6.97 -10.56 6.13
C VAL A 18 5.95 -9.44 6.26
N PHE A 19 6.03 -8.60 7.31
CA PHE A 19 5.18 -7.41 7.46
C PHE A 19 5.31 -6.45 6.27
N ALA A 20 6.53 -6.32 5.74
CA ALA A 20 6.83 -5.57 4.53
C ALA A 20 6.29 -6.23 3.25
N LEU A 21 5.73 -7.43 3.30
CA LEU A 21 5.05 -8.13 2.19
C LEU A 21 3.55 -8.32 2.41
N LYS A 22 3.12 -8.39 3.67
CA LYS A 22 1.73 -8.47 4.11
C LYS A 22 1.67 -8.07 5.59
N ASP A 23 0.87 -7.07 5.93
CA ASP A 23 0.73 -6.53 7.29
C ASP A 23 -0.39 -7.17 8.10
N THR A 24 -1.17 -8.05 7.48
CA THR A 24 -2.12 -8.91 8.17
C THR A 24 -1.68 -10.36 8.02
N VAL A 25 -1.79 -11.14 9.10
CA VAL A 25 -1.45 -12.56 9.09
C VAL A 25 -2.67 -13.38 9.47
N THR A 26 -2.98 -14.37 8.63
CA THR A 26 -4.03 -15.34 8.90
C THR A 26 -3.60 -16.32 9.98
N LYS A 27 -4.56 -17.03 10.59
CA LYS A 27 -4.26 -18.05 11.61
C LYS A 27 -3.25 -19.10 11.12
N LYS A 28 -3.29 -19.44 9.83
CA LYS A 28 -2.34 -20.36 9.19
C LYS A 28 -0.96 -19.74 9.04
N GLU A 29 -0.87 -18.50 8.55
CA GLU A 29 0.40 -17.79 8.43
C GLU A 29 1.05 -17.54 9.80
N VAL A 30 0.26 -17.23 10.84
CA VAL A 30 0.77 -17.11 12.22
C VAL A 30 1.38 -18.42 12.71
N LEU A 31 0.78 -19.55 12.36
CA LEU A 31 1.31 -20.88 12.71
C LEU A 31 2.65 -21.13 12.00
N GLU A 32 2.71 -20.85 10.69
CA GLU A 32 3.92 -21.02 9.88
C GLU A 32 5.05 -20.08 10.32
N LEU A 33 4.74 -18.81 10.59
CA LEU A 33 5.69 -17.82 11.09
C LEU A 33 6.17 -18.17 12.51
N SER A 34 5.29 -18.68 13.37
CA SER A 34 5.66 -19.18 14.70
C SER A 34 6.64 -20.34 14.61
N ALA A 35 6.42 -21.27 13.67
CA ALA A 35 7.34 -22.38 13.42
C ALA A 35 8.69 -21.91 12.84
N LEU A 36 8.67 -20.96 11.91
CA LEU A 36 9.86 -20.43 11.24
C LEU A 36 10.74 -19.59 12.18
N THR A 37 10.12 -18.80 13.05
CA THR A 37 10.82 -17.84 13.93
C THR A 37 11.10 -18.38 15.32
N GLY A 38 10.52 -19.53 15.69
CA GLY A 38 10.55 -20.08 17.05
C GLY A 38 9.77 -19.23 18.06
N ALA A 39 9.07 -18.19 17.62
CA ALA A 39 8.29 -17.30 18.48
C ALA A 39 6.91 -17.89 18.80
N ALA A 40 6.37 -17.57 19.98
CA ALA A 40 4.98 -17.87 20.29
C ALA A 40 4.03 -17.16 19.31
N ARG A 41 2.93 -17.82 18.95
CA ARG A 41 1.89 -17.26 18.05
C ARG A 41 1.35 -15.92 18.55
N THR A 42 1.29 -15.72 19.86
CA THR A 42 0.92 -14.45 20.49
C THR A 42 1.90 -13.35 20.16
N HIS A 43 3.22 -13.59 20.27
CA HIS A 43 4.23 -12.61 19.93
C HIS A 43 4.23 -12.22 18.45
N VAL A 44 3.92 -13.18 17.55
CA VAL A 44 3.74 -12.89 16.12
C VAL A 44 2.55 -11.95 15.93
N ASN A 45 1.39 -12.23 16.52
CA ASN A 45 0.23 -11.35 16.43
C ASN A 45 0.46 -9.97 17.07
N ASP A 46 1.10 -9.92 18.24
CA ASP A 46 1.41 -8.68 18.95
C ASP A 46 2.39 -7.82 18.15
N PHE A 47 3.36 -8.44 17.47
CA PHE A 47 4.28 -7.75 16.58
C PHE A 47 3.53 -7.09 15.42
N PHE A 48 2.67 -7.84 14.71
CA PHE A 48 1.90 -7.31 13.58
C PHE A 48 0.96 -6.19 14.03
N THR A 49 0.22 -6.39 15.12
CA THR A 49 -0.68 -5.39 15.73
C THR A 49 0.07 -4.14 16.19
N GLY A 50 1.27 -4.31 16.74
CA GLY A 50 2.14 -3.21 17.17
C GLY A 50 2.71 -2.42 16.00
N GLN A 51 3.17 -3.10 14.94
CA GLN A 51 3.65 -2.45 13.72
C GLN A 51 2.54 -1.65 13.02
N GLN A 52 1.36 -2.26 12.91
CA GLN A 52 0.11 -1.66 12.47
C GLN A 52 -0.19 -0.34 13.21
N SER A 53 -0.29 -0.40 14.54
CA SER A 53 -0.55 0.76 15.39
C SER A 53 0.46 1.91 15.18
N ARG A 54 1.73 1.57 14.88
CA ARG A 54 2.80 2.55 14.61
C ARG A 54 2.63 3.21 13.25
N VAL A 55 2.24 2.48 12.21
CA VAL A 55 1.87 3.06 10.89
C VAL A 55 0.77 4.08 11.09
N LYS A 56 -0.32 3.67 11.74
CA LYS A 56 -1.49 4.52 11.97
C LYS A 56 -1.14 5.83 12.66
N ARG A 57 -0.30 5.78 13.70
CA ARG A 57 0.14 6.98 14.43
C ARG A 57 0.95 7.94 13.56
N LEU A 58 1.86 7.44 12.73
CA LEU A 58 2.66 8.28 11.83
C LEU A 58 1.82 8.92 10.72
N ILE A 59 0.80 8.20 10.22
CA ILE A 59 -0.16 8.74 9.25
C ILE A 59 -1.10 9.76 9.90
N GLN A 60 -1.57 9.55 11.13
CA GLN A 60 -2.35 10.56 11.85
C GLN A 60 -1.55 11.87 12.01
N MET A 61 -0.28 11.77 12.40
CA MET A 61 0.63 12.92 12.42
C MET A 61 0.86 13.52 11.03
N ALA A 62 0.64 12.73 9.97
CA ALA A 62 0.73 13.20 8.60
C ALA A 62 -0.48 14.02 8.15
N THR A 63 -1.67 13.60 8.56
CA THR A 63 -2.98 14.12 8.16
C THR A 63 -3.50 15.20 9.11
N ASP A 64 -3.06 15.25 10.38
CA ASP A 64 -3.41 16.34 11.31
C ASP A 64 -2.85 17.70 10.88
N GLY A 65 -1.88 17.72 9.95
CA GLY A 65 -1.45 18.95 9.26
C GLY A 65 -2.41 19.44 8.17
N THR A 66 -3.35 18.60 7.71
CA THR A 66 -4.33 18.89 6.67
C THR A 66 -5.56 17.97 6.81
N GLY A 67 -6.58 18.42 7.56
CA GLY A 67 -7.99 18.02 7.39
C GLY A 67 -8.36 16.56 7.70
N LYS A 68 -9.11 16.38 8.79
CA LYS A 68 -9.72 15.12 9.27
C LYS A 68 -10.40 14.28 8.16
N VAL A 69 -10.13 12.98 8.16
CA VAL A 69 -11.01 11.95 7.58
C VAL A 69 -11.28 10.92 8.67
N ASP A 70 -12.55 10.80 9.03
CA ASP A 70 -13.09 9.81 9.97
C ASP A 70 -13.52 8.57 9.18
N VAL A 71 -13.00 7.39 9.51
CA VAL A 71 -13.49 6.10 8.99
C VAL A 71 -13.47 5.08 10.12
N SER A 72 -14.68 4.67 10.49
CA SER A 72 -14.95 3.50 11.31
C SER A 72 -15.26 2.27 10.44
N SER A 73 -14.95 1.12 11.04
CA SER A 73 -15.47 -0.23 10.77
C SER A 73 -14.65 -1.14 9.87
N THR A 74 -13.76 -1.86 10.55
CA THR A 74 -13.25 -3.21 10.30
C THR A 74 -14.32 -4.20 9.83
N ALA A 75 -14.02 -4.95 8.77
CA ALA A 75 -14.60 -6.26 8.51
C ALA A 75 -13.55 -7.18 7.86
N GLU A 76 -13.56 -8.43 8.31
CA GLU A 76 -12.58 -9.50 8.09
C GLU A 76 -12.55 -9.97 6.63
N TYR A 77 -11.35 -10.21 6.06
CA TYR A 77 -11.18 -10.77 4.72
C TYR A 77 -10.68 -12.22 4.78
N THR A 78 -11.53 -13.13 4.31
CA THR A 78 -11.16 -14.50 3.94
C THR A 78 -10.59 -14.52 2.53
N GLN A 79 -9.40 -15.10 2.43
CA GLN A 79 -8.53 -15.13 1.26
C GLN A 79 -8.94 -16.26 0.31
N SER A 80 -9.98 -16.04 -0.51
CA SER A 80 -10.30 -16.91 -1.66
C SER A 80 -11.33 -16.26 -2.58
N GLN A 81 -10.89 -15.41 -3.50
CA GLN A 81 -11.49 -15.20 -4.84
C GLN A 81 -10.72 -14.08 -5.56
N PHE A 82 -9.74 -14.49 -6.36
CA PHE A 82 -9.13 -13.64 -7.38
C PHE A 82 -10.13 -13.53 -8.55
N PHE A 83 -10.70 -12.33 -8.74
CA PHE A 83 -11.52 -11.80 -9.85
C PHE A 83 -12.92 -12.40 -10.13
N PRO A 84 -13.91 -11.63 -10.64
CA PRO A 84 -14.09 -10.16 -10.66
C PRO A 84 -15.45 -9.70 -10.09
N THR A 85 -15.47 -8.51 -9.49
CA THR A 85 -16.69 -7.71 -9.29
C THR A 85 -16.84 -6.79 -10.52
N ASN A 86 -17.70 -7.17 -11.47
CA ASN A 86 -18.10 -6.40 -12.67
C ASN A 86 -17.00 -5.52 -13.32
N THR A 87 -15.94 -6.12 -13.86
CA THR A 87 -14.95 -5.45 -14.73
C THR A 87 -14.96 -5.98 -16.17
N SER A 88 -15.99 -6.73 -16.57
CA SER A 88 -16.08 -7.48 -17.83
C SER A 88 -15.87 -6.63 -19.11
N SER A 89 -15.95 -5.30 -18.99
CA SER A 89 -15.78 -4.35 -20.10
C SER A 89 -14.36 -3.76 -20.22
N LEU A 90 -13.43 -4.05 -19.30
CA LEU A 90 -12.08 -3.46 -19.24
C LEU A 90 -10.97 -4.44 -19.65
N THR A 91 -11.29 -5.49 -20.41
CA THR A 91 -10.38 -6.62 -20.70
C THR A 91 -9.12 -6.23 -21.46
N THR A 92 -9.04 -5.04 -22.06
CA THR A 92 -7.78 -4.44 -22.52
C THR A 92 -7.84 -2.91 -22.35
N LEU A 93 -6.89 -2.33 -21.60
CA LEU A 93 -6.71 -0.87 -21.54
C LEU A 93 -5.96 -0.37 -22.79
N SER A 94 -6.57 -0.55 -23.96
CA SER A 94 -5.99 -0.25 -25.27
C SER A 94 -6.53 1.03 -25.93
N SER A 95 -7.51 1.70 -25.29
CA SER A 95 -8.15 2.91 -25.81
C SER A 95 -8.30 3.99 -24.74
N LEU A 96 -8.45 5.24 -25.18
CA LEU A 96 -8.65 6.38 -24.27
C LEU A 96 -9.97 6.27 -23.47
N GLU A 97 -11.03 5.81 -24.13
CA GLU A 97 -12.34 5.59 -23.52
C GLU A 97 -12.27 4.52 -22.41
N ALA A 98 -11.43 3.50 -22.58
CA ALA A 98 -11.21 2.49 -21.54
C ALA A 98 -10.54 3.10 -20.29
N PHE A 99 -9.60 4.03 -20.48
CA PHE A 99 -8.97 4.76 -19.37
C PHE A 99 -9.93 5.75 -18.69
N GLU A 100 -10.84 6.37 -19.42
CA GLU A 100 -11.90 7.21 -18.85
C GLU A 100 -12.83 6.37 -17.97
N LYS A 101 -13.34 5.25 -18.49
CA LYS A 101 -14.16 4.30 -17.73
C LYS A 101 -13.42 3.77 -16.51
N LEU A 102 -12.15 3.38 -16.66
CA LEU A 102 -11.30 2.95 -15.54
C LEU A 102 -11.26 4.02 -14.46
N LEU A 103 -11.01 5.27 -14.83
CA LEU A 103 -10.89 6.37 -13.88
C LEU A 103 -12.20 6.63 -13.14
N ASP A 104 -13.34 6.50 -13.81
CA ASP A 104 -14.65 6.61 -13.17
C ASP A 104 -14.91 5.47 -12.18
N HIS A 105 -14.52 4.23 -12.53
CA HIS A 105 -14.55 3.12 -11.58
C HIS A 105 -13.63 3.38 -10.39
N MET A 106 -12.41 3.88 -10.61
CA MET A 106 -11.49 4.22 -9.54
C MET A 106 -12.01 5.35 -8.64
N ARG A 107 -12.75 6.32 -9.17
CA ARG A 107 -13.36 7.38 -8.34
C ARG A 107 -14.49 6.86 -7.46
N ALA A 108 -15.26 5.89 -7.97
CA ALA A 108 -16.40 5.30 -7.27
C ALA A 108 -16.01 4.15 -6.30
N GLU A 109 -14.87 3.51 -6.52
CA GLU A 109 -14.44 2.33 -5.77
C GLU A 109 -14.09 2.64 -4.31
N LYS A 110 -14.62 1.80 -3.41
CA LYS A 110 -14.49 1.94 -1.95
C LYS A 110 -13.81 0.75 -1.30
N SER A 111 -13.81 -0.41 -1.95
CA SER A 111 -13.27 -1.66 -1.44
C SER A 111 -11.79 -1.85 -1.81
N PHE A 112 -10.98 -2.35 -0.88
CA PHE A 112 -9.56 -2.59 -1.15
C PHE A 112 -9.32 -3.65 -2.23
N THR A 113 -10.20 -4.64 -2.33
CA THR A 113 -10.16 -5.65 -3.39
C THR A 113 -10.39 -5.02 -4.75
N GLY A 114 -11.41 -4.18 -4.89
CA GLY A 114 -11.67 -3.45 -6.14
C GLY A 114 -10.56 -2.49 -6.49
N GLN A 115 -10.01 -1.76 -5.51
CA GLN A 115 -8.83 -0.91 -5.71
C GLN A 115 -7.64 -1.71 -6.24
N SER A 116 -7.39 -2.89 -5.67
CA SER A 116 -6.30 -3.77 -6.10
C SER A 116 -6.49 -4.27 -7.53
N ASN A 117 -7.70 -4.68 -7.89
CA ASN A 117 -8.02 -5.14 -9.24
C ASN A 117 -7.83 -4.03 -10.28
N LEU A 118 -8.30 -2.81 -9.98
CA LEU A 118 -8.15 -1.66 -10.87
C LEU A 118 -6.69 -1.22 -11.02
N LEU A 119 -5.90 -1.27 -9.94
CA LEU A 119 -4.45 -1.01 -9.99
C LEU A 119 -3.72 -2.04 -10.83
N GLN A 120 -4.13 -3.30 -10.79
CA GLN A 120 -3.54 -4.34 -11.60
C GLN A 120 -3.74 -4.07 -13.10
N LEU A 121 -4.92 -3.58 -13.50
CA LEU A 121 -5.15 -3.15 -14.89
C LEU A 121 -4.15 -2.06 -15.31
N ILE A 122 -3.86 -1.07 -14.45
CA ILE A 122 -2.87 -0.02 -14.74
C ILE A 122 -1.46 -0.59 -14.88
N LEU A 123 -1.11 -1.61 -14.09
CA LEU A 123 0.21 -2.26 -14.14
C LEU A 123 0.38 -3.16 -15.37
N GLU A 124 -0.71 -3.71 -15.89
CA GLU A 124 -0.73 -4.52 -17.11
C GLU A 124 -0.83 -3.68 -18.39
N ALA A 125 -1.20 -2.41 -18.29
CA ALA A 125 -1.39 -1.53 -19.44
C ALA A 125 -0.06 -1.07 -20.06
N ASP A 126 0.14 -1.32 -21.35
CA ASP A 126 1.28 -0.84 -22.14
C ASP A 126 0.95 0.39 -23.01
N PHE A 127 -0.30 0.86 -22.97
CA PHE A 127 -0.80 1.97 -23.77
C PHE A 127 -0.42 3.35 -23.19
N VAL A 128 0.77 3.83 -23.54
CA VAL A 128 1.34 5.11 -23.07
C VAL A 128 0.39 6.32 -23.20
N PRO A 129 -0.35 6.54 -24.31
CA PRO A 129 -1.28 7.65 -24.40
C PRO A 129 -2.39 7.59 -23.34
N GLY A 130 -2.88 6.39 -23.02
CA GLY A 130 -3.87 6.18 -21.96
C GLY A 130 -3.30 6.43 -20.56
N LEU A 131 -2.06 6.00 -20.30
CA LEU A 131 -1.37 6.31 -19.05
C LEU A 131 -1.13 7.81 -18.88
N ARG A 132 -0.82 8.54 -19.96
CA ARG A 132 -0.73 10.01 -19.93
C ARG A 132 -2.09 10.63 -19.61
N PHE A 133 -3.14 10.21 -20.30
CA PHE A 133 -4.50 10.69 -20.05
C PHE A 133 -4.93 10.45 -18.60
N PHE A 134 -4.59 9.28 -18.03
CA PHE A 134 -4.83 8.98 -16.62
C PHE A 134 -4.18 10.01 -15.68
N LEU A 135 -2.93 10.41 -15.96
CA LEU A 135 -2.23 11.43 -15.17
C LEU A 135 -2.86 12.81 -15.29
N GLU A 136 -3.22 13.22 -16.51
CA GLU A 136 -3.81 14.53 -16.82
C GLU A 136 -5.22 14.68 -16.22
N ASN A 137 -6.00 13.58 -16.15
CA ASN A 137 -7.38 13.60 -15.66
C ASN A 137 -7.51 13.34 -14.15
N GLY A 138 -6.40 13.48 -13.41
CA GLY A 138 -6.41 13.42 -11.96
C GLY A 138 -6.31 12.01 -11.36
N GLY A 139 -5.85 11.01 -12.13
CA GLY A 139 -5.57 9.67 -11.63
C GLY A 139 -4.62 9.67 -10.43
N LEU A 140 -3.62 10.56 -10.41
CA LEU A 140 -2.72 10.74 -9.27
C LEU A 140 -3.44 11.16 -7.99
N ARG A 141 -4.52 11.96 -8.07
CA ARG A 141 -5.30 12.36 -6.88
C ARG A 141 -6.03 11.16 -6.29
N VAL A 142 -6.55 10.28 -7.15
CA VAL A 142 -7.19 9.03 -6.72
C VAL A 142 -6.16 8.11 -6.06
N LEU A 143 -4.98 7.95 -6.67
CA LEU A 143 -3.88 7.18 -6.08
C LEU A 143 -3.40 7.76 -4.74
N ALA A 144 -3.29 9.09 -4.61
CA ALA A 144 -2.92 9.73 -3.35
C ALA A 144 -3.96 9.49 -2.26
N LYS A 145 -5.25 9.56 -2.60
CA LYS A 145 -6.35 9.25 -1.70
C LYS A 145 -6.29 7.79 -1.25
N TRP A 146 -6.18 6.85 -2.18
CA TRP A 146 -6.06 5.42 -1.88
C TRP A 146 -4.80 5.09 -1.11
N LEU A 147 -3.67 5.75 -1.39
CA LEU A 147 -2.42 5.56 -0.65
C LEU A 147 -2.57 5.98 0.80
N THR A 148 -3.23 7.12 1.02
CA THR A 148 -3.53 7.62 2.37
C THR A 148 -4.47 6.66 3.10
N GLN A 149 -5.55 6.23 2.44
CA GLN A 149 -6.53 5.31 3.01
C GLN A 149 -5.92 3.94 3.33
N ALA A 150 -5.20 3.35 2.38
CA ALA A 150 -4.52 2.07 2.54
C ALA A 150 -3.45 2.15 3.63
N ALA A 151 -2.75 3.27 3.76
CA ALA A 151 -1.81 3.46 4.86
C ALA A 151 -2.52 3.64 6.22
N SER A 152 -3.66 4.33 6.28
CA SER A 152 -4.42 4.52 7.53
C SER A 152 -5.14 3.26 8.01
N GLU A 153 -5.59 2.42 7.08
CA GLU A 153 -6.30 1.16 7.35
C GLU A 153 -5.38 -0.05 7.32
N GLU A 154 -4.07 0.17 7.34
CA GLU A 154 -3.06 -0.89 7.44
C GLU A 154 -3.31 -1.97 6.37
N GLN A 155 -3.31 -1.51 5.13
CA GLN A 155 -3.34 -2.33 3.93
C GLN A 155 -2.01 -2.17 3.18
N THR A 156 -0.91 -2.60 3.79
CA THR A 156 0.43 -2.44 3.21
C THR A 156 0.56 -3.11 1.85
N SER A 157 -0.19 -4.19 1.59
CA SER A 157 -0.20 -4.86 0.27
C SER A 157 -0.73 -3.93 -0.81
N LEU A 158 -1.79 -3.19 -0.48
CA LEU A 158 -2.35 -2.18 -1.35
C LEU A 158 -1.43 -0.94 -1.44
N VAL A 159 -0.82 -0.51 -0.33
CA VAL A 159 0.22 0.55 -0.35
C VAL A 159 1.34 0.19 -1.31
N ARG A 160 1.86 -1.05 -1.26
CA ARG A 160 2.89 -1.55 -2.19
C ARG A 160 2.41 -1.56 -3.62
N LEU A 161 1.18 -1.99 -3.86
CA LEU A 161 0.59 -2.03 -5.20
C LEU A 161 0.46 -0.61 -5.79
N ILE A 162 0.02 0.35 -4.98
CA ILE A 162 -0.05 1.77 -5.36
C ILE A 162 1.35 2.32 -5.65
N LEU A 163 2.35 2.03 -4.80
CA LEU A 163 3.73 2.44 -5.05
C LEU A 163 4.30 1.84 -6.34
N LYS A 164 4.02 0.56 -6.63
CA LYS A 164 4.37 -0.07 -7.91
C LYS A 164 3.71 0.64 -9.09
N ALA A 165 2.42 0.95 -8.99
CA ALA A 165 1.71 1.68 -10.04
C ALA A 165 2.31 3.08 -10.27
N LEU A 166 2.67 3.79 -9.20
CA LEU A 166 3.34 5.09 -9.29
C LEU A 166 4.71 5.02 -10.00
N LEU A 167 5.46 3.93 -9.81
CA LEU A 167 6.73 3.70 -10.52
C LEU A 167 6.54 3.30 -11.99
N HIS A 168 5.40 2.68 -12.32
CA HIS A 168 5.06 2.29 -13.68
C HIS A 168 4.59 3.47 -14.55
N LEU A 169 3.97 4.48 -13.92
CA LEU A 169 3.41 5.62 -14.63
C LEU A 169 4.49 6.53 -15.23
N PRO A 170 4.24 7.15 -16.40
CA PRO A 170 5.16 8.09 -17.03
C PRO A 170 5.13 9.45 -16.33
N MET A 171 5.67 9.51 -15.11
CA MET A 171 5.58 10.65 -14.16
C MET A 171 6.12 11.97 -14.70
N ILE A 172 6.93 11.94 -15.77
CA ILE A 172 7.37 13.16 -16.50
C ILE A 172 6.19 13.98 -17.05
N HIS A 173 5.03 13.34 -17.28
CA HIS A 173 3.81 14.01 -17.76
C HIS A 173 2.83 14.35 -16.63
N ALA A 174 3.20 14.08 -15.38
CA ALA A 174 2.34 14.37 -14.25
C ALA A 174 2.27 15.87 -13.98
N ILE A 175 1.07 16.37 -13.70
CA ILE A 175 0.87 17.75 -13.26
C ILE A 175 1.55 17.94 -11.88
N PRO A 176 2.51 18.86 -11.72
CA PRO A 176 3.29 19.00 -10.48
C PRO A 176 2.44 19.20 -9.22
N ALA A 177 1.29 19.89 -9.35
CA ALA A 177 0.34 20.09 -8.26
C ALA A 177 -0.26 18.77 -7.71
N HIS A 178 -0.30 17.70 -8.50
CA HIS A 178 -0.79 16.37 -8.07
C HIS A 178 0.33 15.50 -7.50
N VAL A 179 1.59 15.84 -7.79
CA VAL A 179 2.78 15.10 -7.31
C VAL A 179 3.17 15.54 -5.90
N SER A 180 3.00 16.83 -5.56
CA SER A 180 3.41 17.37 -4.25
C SER A 180 2.82 16.63 -3.03
N PRO A 181 1.49 16.34 -2.97
CA PRO A 181 0.92 15.57 -1.86
C PRO A 181 1.47 14.14 -1.78
N LEU A 182 1.74 13.51 -2.92
CA LEU A 182 2.33 12.17 -2.97
C LEU A 182 3.74 12.17 -2.37
N VAL A 183 4.57 13.16 -2.71
CA VAL A 183 5.93 13.28 -2.15
C VAL A 183 5.90 13.42 -0.63
N GLN A 184 4.94 14.18 -0.07
CA GLN A 184 4.79 14.31 1.37
C GLN A 184 4.38 13.00 2.04
N ILE A 185 3.42 12.28 1.45
CA ILE A 185 2.98 10.96 1.95
C ILE A 185 4.13 9.96 1.88
N MET A 186 4.84 9.90 0.74
CA MET A 186 5.98 9.01 0.52
C MET A 186 7.14 9.30 1.48
N THR A 187 7.41 10.57 1.79
CA THR A 187 8.47 10.94 2.74
C THR A 187 8.17 10.42 4.15
N LYS A 188 6.91 10.52 4.59
CA LYS A 188 6.49 10.02 5.91
C LYS A 188 6.44 8.50 5.96
N LEU A 189 5.98 7.85 4.90
CA LEU A 189 6.06 6.39 4.75
C LEU A 189 7.53 5.90 4.75
N ARG A 190 8.43 6.61 4.07
CA ARG A 190 9.86 6.28 4.08
C ARG A 190 10.43 6.33 5.50
N LEU A 191 10.06 7.33 6.31
CA LEU A 191 10.51 7.39 7.71
C LEU A 191 10.02 6.18 8.53
N TYR A 192 8.81 5.67 8.25
CA TYR A 192 8.32 4.42 8.87
C TYR A 192 9.19 3.21 8.48
N PHE A 193 9.43 3.00 7.19
CA PHE A 193 10.22 1.85 6.73
C PHE A 193 11.73 1.98 7.01
N ALA A 194 12.26 3.19 7.16
CA ALA A 194 13.67 3.44 7.47
C ALA A 194 14.00 3.35 8.97
N THR A 195 13.02 3.56 9.85
CA THR A 195 13.23 3.50 11.32
C THR A 195 13.07 2.09 11.90
N GLY A 196 12.55 1.13 11.12
CA GLY A 196 12.72 -0.29 11.38
C GLY A 196 13.98 -0.79 10.68
N THR A 197 15.12 -0.79 11.38
CA THR A 197 16.44 -1.18 10.87
C THR A 197 16.38 -2.30 9.82
N LEU A 198 16.59 -1.95 8.55
CA LEU A 198 17.06 -2.86 7.52
C LEU A 198 18.39 -2.35 6.96
N PRO A 199 19.39 -3.23 6.77
CA PRO A 199 20.73 -2.89 6.35
C PRO A 199 20.77 -2.73 4.83
N PHE A 200 20.12 -1.71 4.29
CA PHE A 200 20.40 -1.27 2.93
C PHE A 200 20.92 0.16 3.00
N VAL A 201 22.23 0.20 3.23
CA VAL A 201 23.09 1.35 2.94
C VAL A 201 22.96 1.63 1.44
N ILE A 202 22.04 2.53 1.08
CA ILE A 202 22.20 3.28 -0.17
C ILE A 202 23.30 4.30 0.13
N LYS A 203 24.56 3.88 -0.04
CA LYS A 203 25.68 4.79 -0.20
C LYS A 203 25.39 5.56 -1.48
N ILE A 204 24.85 6.76 -1.35
CA ILE A 204 24.99 7.77 -2.39
C ILE A 204 26.42 8.29 -2.22
N THR A 205 27.37 7.63 -2.88
CA THR A 205 28.67 8.24 -3.15
C THR A 205 28.41 9.39 -4.11
N SER A 206 28.46 10.62 -3.59
CA SER A 206 28.72 11.79 -4.41
C SER A 206 30.19 11.73 -4.82
N GLN A 207 30.44 11.64 -6.12
CA GLN A 207 31.60 12.31 -6.72
C GLN A 207 31.08 13.61 -7.33
#